data_AF-A0A3M9YYM1-F1
#
_entry.id   AF-A0A3M9YYM1-F1
#
_cell.length_a   1.000
_cell.length_b   1.000
_cell.length_c   1.000
_cell.angle_alpha   90.00
_cell.angle_beta   90.00
_cell.angle_gamma   90.00
#
_symmetry.space_group_name_H-M   'P 1'
#
loop_
_entity.id
_entity.type
_entity.pdbx_description
1 polymer ?
#
loop_
_entity_poly.entity_id
_entity_poly.type
_entity_poly.pdbx_seq_one_letter_code
_entity_poly.pdbx_strand_id
1 'polypeptide(L)'
;WFVQHEVRVKMSEQMVEIFHDGKRIAAHERCRLPHRHTTLPDHMPPEHWAYKRQSKERFLAWAQQVGVQTTRQVESMFERKDHEEQAFRTVRGLQSLATQYGTARLEAACHRANVFGIVSLRRIRSMLQTQMDKEPLPDNAPDVAVVEHANVRGAQYYC
;
A
#
# COMPACT_ATOMS: atom_id res chain seq x y z
N TRP A 1 32.51 7.75 -3.66
CA TRP A 1 31.80 7.79 -2.37
C TRP A 1 32.60 8.73 -1.46
N PHE A 2 32.07 9.90 -1.10
CA PHE A 2 32.81 10.98 -0.39
C PHE A 2 32.34 11.18 1.06
N VAL A 3 31.86 10.11 1.71
CA VAL A 3 31.37 10.17 3.09
C VAL A 3 32.56 10.45 4.04
N GLN A 4 32.40 11.38 4.99
CA GLN A 4 33.44 11.85 5.94
C GLN A 4 34.65 12.59 5.32
N HIS A 5 34.58 13.00 4.06
CA HIS A 5 35.64 13.77 3.43
C HIS A 5 35.38 15.28 3.56
N GLU A 6 36.45 16.06 3.74
CA GLU A 6 36.36 17.51 3.70
C GLU A 6 36.09 17.97 2.26
N VAL A 7 35.10 18.84 2.10
CA VAL A 7 34.70 19.37 0.79
C VAL A 7 34.62 20.88 0.84
N ARG A 8 34.96 21.52 -0.29
CA ARG A 8 34.76 22.95 -0.48
C ARG A 8 33.44 23.19 -1.19
N VAL A 9 32.63 24.08 -0.62
CA VAL A 9 31.35 24.47 -1.21
C VAL A 9 31.47 25.86 -1.79
N LYS A 10 31.12 26.02 -3.06
CA LYS A 10 30.99 27.32 -3.72
C LYS A 10 29.51 27.59 -3.96
N MET A 11 29.01 28.69 -3.41
CA MET A 11 27.61 29.09 -3.56
C MET A 11 27.52 30.29 -4.49
N SER A 12 26.67 30.19 -5.50
CA SER A 12 26.29 31.32 -6.36
C SER A 12 24.82 31.67 -6.15
N GLU A 13 24.33 32.63 -6.93
CA GLU A 13 22.93 33.03 -6.90
C GLU A 13 21.98 31.90 -7.33
N GLN A 14 22.41 31.05 -8.28
CA GLN A 14 21.57 30.01 -8.89
C GLN A 14 22.00 28.59 -8.55
N MET A 15 23.25 28.37 -8.14
CA MET A 15 23.80 27.03 -7.98
C MET A 15 24.67 26.88 -6.72
N VAL A 16 24.73 25.66 -6.21
CA VAL A 16 25.65 25.21 -5.16
C VAL A 16 26.56 24.13 -5.74
N GLU A 17 27.85 24.42 -5.82
CA GLU A 17 28.87 23.50 -6.33
C GLU A 17 29.70 22.92 -5.18
N ILE A 18 30.01 21.63 -5.25
CA ILE A 18 30.81 20.93 -4.24
C ILE A 18 32.09 20.41 -4.90
N PHE A 19 33.22 20.67 -4.26
CA PHE A 19 34.56 20.31 -4.72
C PHE A 19 35.30 19.47 -3.69
N HIS A 20 36.06 18.49 -4.17
CA HIS A 20 37.00 17.68 -3.40
C HIS A 20 38.34 17.67 -4.14
N ASP A 21 39.45 17.99 -3.47
CA ASP A 21 40.80 18.11 -4.08
C ASP A 21 40.85 18.96 -5.36
N GLY A 22 40.05 20.02 -5.42
CA GLY A 22 40.00 20.92 -6.57
C GLY A 22 39.21 20.40 -7.78
N LYS A 23 38.65 19.18 -7.70
CA LYS A 23 37.72 18.63 -8.69
C LYS A 23 36.27 18.84 -8.25
N ARG A 24 35.40 19.25 -9.18
CA ARG A 24 33.96 19.39 -8.92
C ARG A 24 33.34 17.99 -8.87
N ILE A 25 32.73 17.65 -7.73
CA ILE A 25 32.11 16.35 -7.49
C ILE A 25 30.58 16.38 -7.55
N ALA A 26 29.98 17.56 -7.36
CA ALA A 26 28.52 17.76 -7.46
C ALA A 26 28.18 19.21 -7.80
N ALA A 27 27.01 19.42 -8.41
CA ALA A 27 26.45 20.74 -8.66
C ALA A 27 24.93 20.66 -8.55
N HIS A 28 24.34 21.48 -7.67
CA HIS A 28 22.91 21.53 -7.40
C HIS A 28 22.34 22.89 -7.79
N GLU A 29 21.12 22.90 -8.32
CA GLU A 29 20.35 24.14 -8.41
C GLU A 29 19.97 24.61 -7.00
N ARG A 30 20.07 25.91 -6.76
CA ARG A 30 19.81 26.50 -5.46
C ARG A 30 18.30 26.58 -5.20
N CYS A 31 17.80 25.72 -4.31
CA CYS A 31 16.45 25.83 -3.81
C CYS A 31 16.32 27.03 -2.86
N ARG A 32 15.34 27.91 -3.11
CA ARG A 32 15.04 29.09 -2.28
C ARG A 32 13.92 28.84 -1.26
N LEU A 33 13.34 27.63 -1.24
CA LEU A 33 12.28 27.28 -0.31
C LEU A 33 12.85 26.98 1.08
N PRO A 34 12.35 27.62 2.15
CA PRO A 34 12.84 27.37 3.50
C PRO A 34 12.51 25.94 3.95
N HIS A 35 13.43 25.32 4.69
CA HIS A 35 13.29 23.97 5.28
C HIS A 35 13.09 22.82 4.27
N ARG A 36 13.51 22.98 3.00
CA ARG A 36 13.46 21.92 1.99
C ARG A 36 14.85 21.38 1.66
N HIS A 37 14.95 20.06 1.56
CA HIS A 37 16.13 19.38 1.02
C HIS A 37 15.97 19.16 -0.49
N THR A 38 17.04 19.36 -1.25
CA THR A 38 17.13 18.94 -2.65
C THR A 38 18.22 17.89 -2.77
N THR A 39 17.89 16.73 -3.32
CA THR A 39 18.82 15.61 -3.48
C THR A 39 18.88 15.25 -4.95
N LEU A 40 20.07 15.22 -5.54
CA LEU A 40 20.22 14.71 -6.90
C LEU A 40 20.15 13.18 -6.89
N PRO A 41 19.46 12.57 -7.87
CA PRO A 41 19.39 11.11 -7.99
C PRO A 41 20.77 10.44 -8.00
N ASP A 42 21.78 11.08 -8.59
CA ASP A 42 23.13 10.55 -8.77
C ASP A 42 23.93 10.41 -7.46
N HIS A 43 23.51 11.10 -6.39
CA HIS A 43 24.13 10.98 -5.06
C HIS A 43 23.45 9.94 -4.17
N MET A 44 22.37 9.31 -4.67
CA MET A 44 21.59 8.37 -3.89
C MET A 44 22.22 6.96 -3.94
N PRO A 45 22.42 6.29 -2.78
CA PRO A 45 22.90 4.92 -2.75
C PRO A 45 21.98 3.97 -3.55
N PRO A 46 22.52 2.96 -4.25
CA PRO A 46 21.75 2.03 -5.09
C PRO A 46 20.57 1.35 -4.38
N GLU A 47 20.68 1.09 -3.09
CA GLU A 47 19.60 0.50 -2.27
C GLU A 47 18.36 1.42 -2.20
N HIS A 48 18.56 2.73 -2.28
CA HIS A 48 17.49 3.72 -2.31
C HIS A 48 16.79 3.80 -3.69
N TRP A 49 17.45 3.34 -4.76
CA TRP A 49 16.84 3.25 -6.09
C TRP A 49 15.76 2.16 -6.16
N ALA A 50 15.89 1.09 -5.37
CA ALA A 50 14.88 0.03 -5.27
C ALA A 50 13.59 0.52 -4.58
N TYR A 51 13.70 1.49 -3.67
CA TYR A 51 12.56 2.20 -3.11
C TYR A 51 11.92 3.14 -4.14
N LYS A 52 12.71 3.84 -4.96
CA LYS A 52 12.20 4.74 -6.00
C LYS A 52 11.52 4.05 -7.18
N ARG A 53 11.78 2.75 -7.42
CA ARG A 53 11.02 1.93 -8.39
C ARG A 53 9.62 1.55 -7.90
N GLN A 54 9.32 1.75 -6.61
CA GLN A 54 7.99 1.54 -6.08
C GLN A 54 7.18 2.80 -6.35
N SER A 55 6.15 2.65 -7.19
CA SER A 55 5.21 3.72 -7.48
C SER A 55 3.80 3.20 -7.20
N LYS A 56 2.91 4.10 -6.80
CA LYS A 56 1.50 3.78 -6.57
C LYS A 56 0.88 3.15 -7.82
N GLU A 57 1.22 3.65 -9.00
CA GLU A 57 0.76 3.14 -10.29
C GLU A 57 1.17 1.68 -10.49
N ARG A 58 2.41 1.29 -10.14
CA ARG A 58 2.84 -0.12 -10.23
C ARG A 58 2.08 -1.01 -9.25
N PHE A 59 1.81 -0.53 -8.05
CA PHE A 59 1.03 -1.29 -7.07
C PHE A 59 -0.42 -1.47 -7.52
N LEU A 60 -1.03 -0.44 -8.09
CA LEU A 60 -2.37 -0.51 -8.65
C LEU A 60 -2.43 -1.42 -9.89
N ALA A 61 -1.47 -1.31 -10.81
CA ALA A 61 -1.39 -2.17 -11.98
C ALA A 61 -1.23 -3.65 -11.60
N TRP A 62 -0.41 -3.94 -10.58
CA TRP A 62 -0.33 -5.30 -10.03
C TRP A 62 -1.66 -5.74 -9.40
N ALA A 63 -2.31 -4.89 -8.61
CA ALA A 63 -3.58 -5.23 -7.97
C ALA A 63 -4.68 -5.53 -9.01
N GLN A 64 -4.71 -4.79 -10.12
CA GLN A 64 -5.62 -5.01 -11.24
C GLN A 64 -5.40 -6.37 -11.91
N GLN A 65 -4.16 -6.85 -11.98
CA GLN A 65 -3.86 -8.19 -12.48
C GLN A 65 -4.35 -9.30 -11.55
N VAL A 66 -4.47 -9.03 -10.25
CA VAL A 66 -5.02 -9.99 -9.27
C VAL A 66 -6.54 -9.99 -9.33
N GLY A 67 -7.16 -8.81 -9.28
CA GLY A 67 -8.62 -8.66 -9.36
C GLY A 67 -9.15 -7.34 -8.83
N VAL A 68 -10.46 -7.14 -9.00
CA VAL A 68 -11.14 -5.87 -8.70
C VAL A 68 -11.18 -5.59 -7.19
N GLN A 69 -11.31 -6.63 -6.37
CA GLN A 69 -11.41 -6.48 -4.92
C GLN A 69 -10.05 -6.18 -4.31
N THR A 70 -8.99 -6.81 -4.81
CA THR A 70 -7.61 -6.48 -4.46
C THR A 70 -7.29 -5.03 -4.86
N THR A 71 -7.73 -4.58 -6.04
CA THR A 71 -7.53 -3.19 -6.49
C THR A 71 -8.15 -2.19 -5.54
N ARG A 72 -9.44 -2.35 -5.23
CA ARG A 72 -10.15 -1.50 -4.25
C ARG A 72 -9.44 -1.49 -2.90
N GLN A 73 -8.95 -2.65 -2.48
CA GLN A 73 -8.29 -2.76 -1.19
C GLN A 73 -6.94 -2.04 -1.16
N VAL A 74 -6.18 -2.07 -2.26
CA VAL A 74 -4.94 -1.31 -2.41
C VAL A 74 -5.21 0.19 -2.47
N GLU A 75 -6.22 0.64 -3.20
CA GLU A 75 -6.67 2.04 -3.25
C GLU A 75 -7.02 2.56 -1.85
N SER A 76 -7.85 1.84 -1.10
CA SER A 76 -8.21 2.22 0.27
C SER A 76 -7.01 2.24 1.23
N MET A 77 -5.98 1.42 1.00
CA MET A 77 -4.76 1.45 1.80
C MET A 77 -3.93 2.72 1.52
N PHE A 78 -3.93 3.22 0.28
CA PHE A 78 -3.29 4.49 -0.08
C PHE A 78 -4.07 5.68 0.46
N GLU A 79 -5.41 5.68 0.36
CA GLU A 79 -6.26 6.79 0.82
C GLU A 79 -6.18 7.03 2.33
N ARG A 80 -5.95 5.98 3.13
CA ARG A 80 -5.85 6.08 4.60
C ARG A 80 -4.49 6.60 5.11
N LYS A 81 -3.52 6.85 4.24
CA LYS A 81 -2.17 7.26 4.62
C LYS A 81 -1.87 8.65 4.09
N ASP A 82 -1.35 9.52 4.95
CA ASP A 82 -0.98 10.90 4.59
C ASP A 82 0.17 10.94 3.55
N HIS A 83 0.98 9.89 3.52
CA HIS A 83 2.08 9.74 2.57
C HIS A 83 2.04 8.36 1.90
N GLU A 84 2.07 8.33 0.57
CA GLU A 84 1.98 7.10 -0.23
C GLU A 84 3.08 6.09 0.11
N GLU A 85 4.28 6.57 0.46
CA GLU A 85 5.41 5.75 0.88
C GLU A 85 5.10 4.89 2.13
N GLN A 86 4.21 5.36 3.01
CA GLN A 86 3.78 4.59 4.18
C GLN A 86 2.88 3.41 3.81
N ALA A 87 2.16 3.49 2.69
CA ALA A 87 1.33 2.41 2.19
C ALA A 87 2.15 1.34 1.44
N PHE A 88 3.31 1.70 0.87
CA PHE A 88 4.14 0.77 0.08
C PHE A 88 4.50 -0.51 0.85
N ARG A 89 4.91 -0.39 2.11
CA ARG A 89 5.22 -1.56 2.96
C ARG A 89 4.02 -2.48 3.13
N THR A 90 2.83 -1.90 3.26
CA THR A 90 1.58 -2.64 3.46
C THR A 90 1.19 -3.39 2.18
N VAL A 91 1.23 -2.72 1.02
CA VAL A 91 0.89 -3.33 -0.27
C VAL A 91 1.91 -4.39 -0.67
N ARG A 92 3.20 -4.19 -0.37
CA ARG A 92 4.23 -5.22 -0.56
C ARG A 92 3.97 -6.46 0.30
N GLY A 93 3.44 -6.27 1.51
CA GLY A 93 2.96 -7.36 2.35
C GLY A 93 1.80 -8.13 1.69
N LEU A 94 0.92 -7.43 0.98
CA LEU A 94 -0.18 -8.04 0.21
C LEU A 94 0.35 -8.85 -0.98
N GLN A 95 1.33 -8.32 -1.71
CA GLN A 95 2.03 -9.05 -2.77
C GLN A 95 2.65 -10.35 -2.26
N SER A 96 3.30 -10.29 -1.09
CA SER A 96 3.87 -11.48 -0.45
C SER A 96 2.80 -12.53 -0.11
N LEU A 97 1.61 -12.10 0.35
CA LEU A 97 0.49 -13.01 0.58
C LEU A 97 -0.03 -13.63 -0.72
N ALA A 98 -0.07 -12.87 -1.83
CA ALA A 98 -0.45 -13.38 -3.14
C ALA A 98 0.49 -14.51 -3.59
N THR A 99 1.81 -14.33 -3.40
CA THR A 99 2.80 -15.36 -3.73
C THR A 99 2.66 -16.59 -2.83
N GLN A 100 2.33 -16.41 -1.55
CA GLN A 100 2.23 -17.50 -0.58
C GLN A 100 0.94 -18.33 -0.73
N TYR A 101 -0.21 -17.68 -0.93
CA TYR A 101 -1.52 -18.32 -0.89
C TYR A 101 -2.20 -18.42 -2.26
N GLY A 102 -1.64 -17.77 -3.28
CA GLY A 102 -2.23 -17.65 -4.61
C GLY A 102 -3.12 -16.42 -4.76
N THR A 103 -3.21 -15.92 -5.99
CA THR A 103 -3.98 -14.71 -6.35
C THR A 103 -5.48 -14.89 -6.15
N ALA A 104 -6.03 -16.06 -6.49
CA ALA A 104 -7.47 -16.34 -6.32
C ALA A 104 -7.91 -16.30 -4.84
N ARG A 105 -7.12 -16.88 -3.94
CA ARG A 105 -7.42 -16.86 -2.50
C ARG A 105 -7.26 -15.46 -1.91
N LEU A 106 -6.25 -14.71 -2.37
CA LEU A 106 -6.09 -13.32 -1.98
C LEU A 106 -7.28 -12.46 -2.40
N GLU A 107 -7.75 -12.60 -3.64
CA GLU A 107 -8.91 -11.87 -4.15
C GLU A 107 -10.17 -12.16 -3.33
N ALA A 108 -10.42 -13.42 -2.97
CA ALA A 108 -11.54 -13.80 -2.10
C ALA A 108 -11.41 -13.22 -0.68
N ALA A 109 -10.21 -13.22 -0.10
CA ALA A 109 -9.95 -12.59 1.20
C ALA A 109 -10.13 -11.07 1.15
N CYS A 110 -9.67 -10.42 0.07
CA CYS A 110 -9.87 -8.99 -0.16
C CYS A 110 -11.36 -8.66 -0.37
N HIS A 111 -12.10 -9.51 -1.09
CA HIS A 111 -13.56 -9.36 -1.23
C HIS A 111 -14.25 -9.36 0.13
N ARG A 112 -13.94 -10.36 0.96
CA ARG A 112 -14.49 -10.46 2.32
C ARG A 112 -14.10 -9.25 3.17
N ALA A 113 -12.84 -8.81 3.11
CA ALA A 113 -12.38 -7.63 3.81
C ALA A 113 -13.15 -6.36 3.39
N ASN A 114 -13.38 -6.19 2.08
CA ASN A 114 -14.16 -5.07 1.54
C ASN A 114 -15.62 -5.09 2.02
N VAL A 115 -16.27 -6.26 2.04
CA VAL A 115 -17.65 -6.43 2.55
C VAL A 115 -17.75 -5.99 4.01
N PHE A 116 -16.75 -6.29 4.84
CA PHE A 116 -16.72 -5.87 6.25
C PHE A 116 -16.07 -4.48 6.47
N GLY A 117 -15.68 -3.76 5.42
CA GLY A 117 -15.01 -2.44 5.53
C GLY A 117 -13.62 -2.48 6.20
N ILE A 118 -12.95 -3.64 6.15
CA ILE A 118 -11.68 -3.88 6.84
C ILE A 118 -10.49 -3.56 5.95
N VAL A 119 -9.80 -2.46 6.23
CA VAL A 119 -8.56 -2.07 5.55
C VAL A 119 -7.35 -2.38 6.44
N SER A 120 -6.97 -3.65 6.52
CA SER A 120 -5.83 -4.09 7.34
C SER A 120 -5.15 -5.35 6.82
N LEU A 121 -3.85 -5.24 6.52
CA LEU A 121 -3.02 -6.37 6.11
C LEU A 121 -3.03 -7.52 7.13
N ARG A 122 -3.02 -7.20 8.43
CA ARG A 122 -3.04 -8.20 9.50
C ARG A 122 -4.33 -9.01 9.47
N ARG A 123 -5.46 -8.36 9.23
CA ARG A 123 -6.77 -9.03 9.16
C ARG A 123 -6.87 -9.88 7.90
N ILE A 124 -6.42 -9.38 6.75
CA ILE A 124 -6.40 -10.16 5.49
C ILE A 124 -5.52 -11.41 5.66
N ARG A 125 -4.33 -11.27 6.26
CA ARG A 125 -3.48 -12.42 6.59
C ARG A 125 -4.19 -13.43 7.50
N SER A 126 -4.87 -12.94 8.54
CA SER A 126 -5.62 -13.80 9.46
C SER A 126 -6.71 -14.58 8.72
N MET A 127 -7.47 -13.93 7.81
CA MET A 127 -8.51 -14.59 7.02
C MET A 127 -7.94 -15.70 6.13
N LEU A 128 -6.78 -15.46 5.50
CA LEU A 128 -6.09 -16.47 4.68
C LEU A 128 -5.56 -17.65 5.50
N GLN A 129 -5.12 -17.39 6.73
CA GLN A 129 -4.65 -18.43 7.66
C GLN A 129 -5.78 -19.29 8.20
N THR A 130 -6.92 -18.69 8.54
CA THR A 130 -8.10 -19.40 9.07
C THR A 130 -9.01 -19.98 7.98
N GLN A 131 -8.63 -19.85 6.71
CA GLN A 131 -9.41 -20.29 5.55
C GLN A 131 -10.80 -19.63 5.42
N MET A 132 -11.02 -18.47 6.06
CA MET A 132 -12.26 -17.70 5.94
C MET A 132 -12.47 -17.15 4.52
N ASP A 133 -11.45 -17.20 3.67
CA ASP A 133 -11.55 -16.95 2.23
C ASP A 133 -12.43 -17.99 1.49
N LYS A 134 -12.64 -19.17 2.07
CA LYS A 134 -13.44 -20.26 1.47
C LYS A 134 -14.89 -20.31 1.97
N GLU A 135 -15.20 -19.58 3.03
CA GLU A 135 -16.56 -19.53 3.57
C GLU A 135 -17.46 -18.68 2.67
N PRO A 136 -18.74 -19.07 2.51
CA PRO A 136 -19.70 -18.28 1.75
C PRO A 136 -19.78 -16.86 2.33
N LEU A 137 -19.70 -15.88 1.43
CA LEU A 137 -19.90 -14.47 1.79
C LEU A 137 -21.39 -14.24 2.09
N PRO A 138 -21.73 -13.28 2.95
CA PRO A 138 -23.12 -13.00 3.31
C PRO A 138 -24.02 -12.65 2.11
N ASP A 139 -23.47 -12.11 1.02
CA ASP A 139 -24.20 -11.86 -0.23
C ASP A 139 -24.57 -13.13 -1.02
N ASN A 140 -23.96 -14.27 -0.69
CA ASN A 140 -24.27 -15.59 -1.24
C ASN A 140 -24.91 -16.51 -0.20
N ALA A 141 -25.55 -15.97 0.84
CA ALA A 141 -26.56 -16.77 1.52
C ALA A 141 -27.63 -17.11 0.47
N PRO A 142 -27.87 -18.40 0.15
CA PRO A 142 -29.08 -18.72 -0.59
C PRO A 142 -30.24 -18.10 0.17
N ASP A 143 -31.14 -17.43 -0.54
CA ASP A 143 -32.38 -16.89 0.01
C ASP A 143 -33.02 -18.01 0.84
N VAL A 144 -32.83 -17.93 2.16
CA VAL A 144 -33.33 -18.98 3.05
C VAL A 144 -34.81 -18.72 3.06
N ALA A 145 -35.52 -19.43 2.18
CA ALA A 145 -36.97 -19.42 2.14
C ALA A 145 -37.45 -19.48 3.59
N VAL A 146 -38.16 -18.44 4.00
CA VAL A 146 -38.71 -18.32 5.36
C VAL A 146 -39.43 -19.61 5.65
N VAL A 147 -38.85 -20.45 6.49
CA VAL A 147 -39.52 -21.66 6.94
C VAL A 147 -40.63 -21.14 7.85
N GLU A 148 -41.87 -21.15 7.34
CA GLU A 148 -43.05 -20.90 8.17
C GLU A 148 -43.11 -21.99 9.24
N HIS A 149 -42.60 -21.66 10.43
CA HIS A 149 -42.78 -22.50 11.59
C HIS A 149 -44.15 -22.20 12.21
N ALA A 150 -44.95 -23.25 12.39
CA ALA A 150 -46.28 -23.18 13.03
C ALA A 150 -46.30 -22.63 14.48
N ASN A 151 -45.15 -22.25 15.03
CA ASN A 151 -44.97 -21.78 16.41
C ASN A 151 -44.79 -20.26 16.54
N VAL A 152 -44.89 -19.49 15.46
CA VAL A 152 -44.90 -18.02 15.56
C VAL A 152 -46.28 -17.58 16.02
N ARG A 153 -46.46 -17.45 17.34
CA ARG A 153 -47.67 -16.84 17.91
C ARG A 153 -47.62 -15.35 17.64
N GLY A 154 -48.55 -14.87 16.81
CA GLY A 154 -48.64 -13.46 16.42
C GLY A 154 -48.95 -12.53 17.59
N ALA A 155 -48.78 -11.22 17.35
CA ALA A 155 -48.99 -10.14 18.31
C ALA A 155 -50.38 -10.14 18.99
N GLN A 156 -51.34 -10.89 18.45
CA GLN A 156 -52.68 -11.10 19.00
C GLN A 156 -52.69 -11.87 20.34
N TYR A 157 -51.58 -12.49 20.76
CA TYR A 157 -51.50 -13.20 22.05
C TYR A 157 -51.31 -12.27 23.27
N TYR A 158 -50.99 -11.00 23.06
CA TYR A 158 -50.67 -10.05 24.15
C TYR A 158 -51.69 -8.91 24.31
N CYS A 159 -52.90 -9.04 23.75
CA CYS A 159 -54.00 -8.09 24.00
C CYS A 159 -54.99 -8.64 25.02
#